data_AF-A0A914Y430-F1
#
_entry.id   AF-A0A914Y430-F1
#
_cell.length_a   1.000
_cell.length_b   1.000
_cell.length_c   1.000
_cell.angle_alpha   90.00
_cell.angle_beta   90.00
_cell.angle_gamma   90.00
#
_symmetry.space_group_name_H-M   'P 1'
#
loop_
_entity.id
_entity.type
_entity.pdbx_description
1 polymer ?
#
loop_
_entity_poly.entity_id
_entity_poly.type
_entity_poly.pdbx_seq_one_letter_code
_entity_poly.pdbx_strand_id
1 'polypeptide(L)'
;MDLKSVNRVEQISLSFPSQQTNDLHQIQRENDPRPIALIAAKNIKSNDPAHLLHVQKVFQRLGYQTILGIENYQKSKSAEFEIFWNHEYPFTNSETKLLVTNPKEYQKINHIPGSGFYTSKVALATANLSFGVPLAFALPKQKSEFEAYAKEHPETRWVQKSNAHRNIKVLPIKQLDTSKSDTFIQKFVENPLLIDGK
;
A
#
# COMPACT_ATOMS: atom_id res chain seq x y z
N MET A 1 6.42 43.81 59.44
CA MET A 1 7.27 42.96 58.58
C MET A 1 6.98 41.52 58.96
N ASP A 2 6.96 40.62 57.97
CA ASP A 2 6.61 39.20 58.02
C ASP A 2 5.12 38.80 58.14
N LEU A 3 4.49 38.73 56.97
CA LEU A 3 3.43 37.77 56.65
C LEU A 3 3.98 36.83 55.57
N LYS A 4 4.58 35.71 55.98
CA LYS A 4 4.86 34.58 55.09
C LYS A 4 4.00 33.40 55.50
N SER A 5 2.83 33.30 54.88
CA SER A 5 2.05 32.08 54.91
C SER A 5 1.23 31.94 53.64
N VAL A 6 1.32 30.73 53.07
CA VAL A 6 0.40 30.11 52.11
C VAL A 6 0.57 30.49 50.64
N ASN A 7 1.36 29.68 49.94
CA ASN A 7 0.99 29.11 48.63
C ASN A 7 1.95 27.95 48.33
N ARG A 8 1.61 26.75 48.82
CA ARG A 8 2.26 25.50 48.42
C ARG A 8 1.41 24.90 47.30
N VAL A 9 1.79 25.16 46.06
CA VAL A 9 1.31 24.36 44.92
C VAL A 9 2.13 23.07 44.94
N GLU A 10 1.49 21.95 45.28
CA GLU A 10 2.10 20.63 45.09
C GLU A 10 2.27 20.39 43.59
N GLN A 11 3.50 20.56 43.09
CA GLN A 11 3.89 19.95 41.83
C GLN A 11 4.00 18.45 42.05
N ILE A 12 2.96 17.71 41.63
CA ILE A 12 3.05 16.26 41.46
C ILE A 12 4.00 16.01 40.30
N SER A 13 5.27 15.72 40.60
CA SER A 13 6.20 15.16 39.63
C SER A 13 5.76 13.74 39.31
N LEU A 14 4.99 13.56 38.24
CA LEU A 14 4.81 12.25 37.63
C LEU A 14 6.14 11.85 36.98
N SER A 15 6.99 11.18 37.75
CA SER A 15 8.15 10.47 37.23
C SER A 15 7.66 9.32 36.36
N PHE A 16 7.66 9.53 35.04
CA PHE A 16 7.52 8.43 34.10
C PHE A 16 8.76 7.53 34.22
N PRO A 17 8.60 6.21 34.38
CA PRO A 17 9.74 5.31 34.31
C PRO A 17 10.45 5.52 32.98
N SER A 18 11.74 5.83 33.04
CA SER A 18 12.63 5.85 31.90
C SER A 18 12.41 4.57 31.09
N GLN A 19 12.00 4.72 29.83
CA GLN A 19 11.97 3.62 28.89
C GLN A 19 13.39 3.08 28.78
N GLN A 20 13.67 2.00 29.52
CA GLN A 20 14.73 1.09 29.16
C GLN A 20 14.42 0.65 27.74
N THR A 21 15.32 1.03 26.84
CA THR A 21 15.43 0.51 25.49
C THR A 21 15.55 -1.00 25.61
N ASN A 22 14.43 -1.71 25.46
CA ASN A 22 14.45 -3.15 25.38
C ASN A 22 15.17 -3.52 24.08
N ASP A 23 16.34 -4.09 24.29
CA ASP A 23 17.20 -4.71 23.31
C ASP A 23 16.41 -5.59 22.33
N LEU A 24 16.93 -5.58 21.10
CA LEU A 24 16.59 -6.46 20.00
C LEU A 24 16.23 -7.87 20.50
N HIS A 25 14.93 -8.19 20.44
CA HIS A 25 14.44 -9.53 20.76
C HIS A 25 15.13 -10.55 19.84
N GLN A 26 16.08 -11.28 20.41
CA GLN A 26 16.39 -12.64 19.95
C GLN A 26 15.11 -13.45 20.10
N ILE A 27 14.49 -13.80 18.98
CA ILE A 27 13.31 -14.66 18.97
C ILE A 27 13.81 -16.10 19.18
N GLN A 28 13.94 -16.50 20.45
CA GLN A 28 14.11 -17.89 20.83
C GLN A 28 12.74 -18.54 20.93
N ARG A 29 12.52 -19.56 20.10
CA ARG A 29 11.22 -20.18 19.81
C ARG A 29 10.90 -21.36 20.73
N GLU A 30 11.37 -21.36 21.98
CA GLU A 30 11.28 -22.58 22.79
C GLU A 30 9.98 -22.74 23.59
N ASN A 31 9.17 -21.70 23.84
CA ASN A 31 7.97 -21.87 24.70
C ASN A 31 6.74 -20.99 24.39
N ASP A 32 6.67 -20.32 23.23
CA ASP A 32 5.49 -19.51 22.89
C ASP A 32 4.57 -20.29 21.92
N PRO A 33 3.37 -20.74 22.36
CA PRO A 33 2.45 -21.51 21.52
C PRO A 33 1.66 -20.64 20.54
N ARG A 34 1.83 -19.31 20.57
CA ARG A 34 1.06 -18.39 19.74
C ARG A 34 1.38 -18.59 18.25
N PRO A 35 0.37 -18.53 17.37
CA PRO A 35 0.61 -18.55 15.93
C PRO A 35 1.40 -17.31 15.51
N ILE A 36 2.18 -17.45 14.44
CA ILE A 36 3.09 -16.46 13.92
C ILE A 36 2.45 -15.71 12.76
N ALA A 37 2.44 -14.38 12.88
CA ALA A 37 2.20 -13.45 11.80
C ALA A 37 3.53 -12.84 11.35
N LEU A 38 4.02 -13.27 10.19
CA LEU A 38 5.15 -12.64 9.50
C LEU A 38 4.65 -11.39 8.79
N ILE A 39 5.19 -10.24 9.14
CA ILE A 39 4.83 -8.94 8.56
C ILE A 39 6.06 -8.36 7.85
N ALA A 40 5.97 -8.14 6.55
CA ALA A 40 7.09 -7.66 5.75
C ALA A 40 6.70 -6.49 4.84
N ALA A 41 7.70 -5.69 4.50
CA ALA A 41 7.63 -4.64 3.50
C ALA A 41 9.04 -4.40 2.94
N LYS A 42 9.12 -3.73 1.79
CA LYS A 42 10.37 -3.31 1.20
C LYS A 42 11.07 -2.32 2.14
N ASN A 43 12.33 -2.59 2.47
CA ASN A 43 13.16 -1.76 3.34
C ASN A 43 12.64 -1.57 4.77
N ILE A 44 12.12 -2.61 5.44
CA ILE A 44 12.06 -2.61 6.91
C ILE A 44 13.51 -2.71 7.43
N LYS A 45 14.26 -1.61 7.36
CA LYS A 45 15.39 -1.40 8.24
C LYS A 45 14.78 -1.09 9.60
N SER A 46 15.26 -1.78 10.63
CA SER A 46 14.74 -1.92 11.98
C SER A 46 14.28 -0.65 12.74
N ASN A 47 14.36 0.55 12.17
CA ASN A 47 14.27 1.79 12.94
C ASN A 47 13.06 2.70 12.64
N ASP A 48 12.19 2.39 11.66
CA ASP A 48 10.83 2.99 11.65
C ASP A 48 9.79 2.26 10.75
N PRO A 49 9.03 1.29 11.28
CA PRO A 49 7.94 0.65 10.58
C PRO A 49 6.60 1.39 10.77
N ALA A 50 6.55 2.72 10.92
CA ALA A 50 5.32 3.47 11.21
C ALA A 50 4.09 3.06 10.36
N HIS A 51 4.29 2.77 9.07
CA HIS A 51 3.21 2.37 8.17
C HIS A 51 2.66 0.95 8.41
N LEU A 52 3.38 0.08 9.12
CA LEU A 52 2.97 -1.30 9.48
C LEU A 52 2.59 -1.46 10.95
N LEU A 53 2.80 -0.43 11.78
CA LEU A 53 2.51 -0.48 13.21
C LEU A 53 1.05 -0.90 13.49
N HIS A 54 0.12 -0.45 12.66
CA HIS A 54 -1.28 -0.82 12.82
C HIS A 54 -1.53 -2.31 12.53
N VAL A 55 -0.95 -2.83 11.45
CA VAL A 55 -1.04 -4.26 11.08
C VAL A 55 -0.48 -5.13 12.21
N GLN A 56 0.68 -4.75 12.74
CA GLN A 56 1.30 -5.44 13.88
C GLN A 56 0.39 -5.44 15.11
N LYS A 57 -0.17 -4.29 15.49
CA LYS A 57 -1.08 -4.17 16.63
C LYS A 57 -2.34 -5.02 16.47
N VAL A 58 -2.89 -5.13 15.25
CA VAL A 58 -4.06 -5.97 14.98
C VAL A 58 -3.72 -7.44 15.25
N PHE A 59 -2.63 -7.96 14.70
CA PHE A 59 -2.24 -9.35 14.92
C PHE A 59 -1.89 -9.65 16.38
N GLN A 60 -1.20 -8.74 17.07
CA GLN A 60 -0.92 -8.88 18.50
C GLN A 60 -2.22 -8.97 19.33
N ARG A 61 -3.22 -8.15 19.02
CA ARG A 61 -4.55 -8.19 19.67
C ARG A 61 -5.32 -9.48 19.39
N LEU A 62 -5.10 -10.08 18.22
CA LEU A 62 -5.64 -11.38 17.84
C LEU A 62 -4.87 -12.56 18.46
N GLY A 63 -3.83 -12.29 19.26
CA GLY A 63 -3.05 -13.32 19.96
C GLY A 63 -1.90 -13.91 19.15
N TYR A 64 -1.52 -13.28 18.03
CA TYR A 64 -0.37 -13.72 17.24
C TYR A 64 0.95 -13.18 17.81
N GLN A 65 2.00 -13.97 17.67
CA GLN A 65 3.36 -13.48 17.71
C GLN A 65 3.70 -12.82 16.37
N THR A 66 4.18 -11.57 16.38
CA THR A 66 4.54 -10.85 15.16
C THR A 66 6.04 -10.90 14.90
N ILE A 67 6.44 -11.34 13.71
CA ILE A 67 7.83 -11.23 13.23
C ILE A 67 7.87 -10.16 12.15
N LEU A 68 8.71 -9.13 12.33
CA LEU A 68 8.87 -8.05 11.36
C LEU A 68 10.05 -8.31 10.44
N GLY A 69 9.82 -8.33 9.13
CA GLY A 69 10.84 -8.47 8.10
C GLY A 69 11.30 -9.91 7.84
N ILE A 70 11.63 -10.19 6.58
CA ILE A 70 12.05 -11.53 6.11
C ILE A 70 13.36 -11.97 6.75
N GLU A 71 14.32 -11.05 6.94
CA GLU A 71 15.61 -11.36 7.56
C GLU A 71 15.46 -11.90 9.00
N ASN A 72 14.57 -11.30 9.79
CA ASN A 72 14.33 -11.75 11.17
C ASN A 72 13.61 -13.10 11.20
N TYR A 73 12.72 -13.34 10.23
CA TYR A 73 12.09 -14.65 10.05
C TYR A 73 13.10 -15.73 9.71
N GLN A 74 14.02 -15.48 8.78
CA GLN A 74 15.07 -16.44 8.40
C GLN A 74 16.04 -16.75 9.54
N LYS A 75 16.30 -15.78 10.44
CA LYS A 75 17.12 -15.98 11.64
C LYS A 75 16.40 -16.81 12.71
N SER A 76 15.06 -16.81 12.70
CA SER A 76 14.26 -17.65 13.58
C SER A 76 14.31 -19.11 13.09
N LYS A 77 15.27 -19.88 13.60
CA LYS A 77 15.62 -21.25 13.13
C LYS A 77 14.51 -22.31 13.22
N SER A 78 13.28 -21.93 13.55
CA SER A 78 12.18 -22.88 13.66
C SER A 78 10.81 -22.30 13.33
N ALA A 79 10.64 -20.99 13.20
CA ALA A 79 9.34 -20.35 12.95
C ALA A 79 8.74 -20.68 11.57
N GLU A 80 7.72 -21.54 11.51
CA GLU A 80 6.74 -21.51 10.44
C GLU A 80 5.69 -20.44 10.73
N PHE A 81 5.27 -19.69 9.72
CA PHE A 81 4.20 -18.71 9.85
C PHE A 81 2.84 -19.34 9.54
N GLU A 82 1.79 -18.86 10.20
CA GLU A 82 0.40 -19.10 9.82
C GLU A 82 -0.11 -17.97 8.92
N ILE A 83 0.32 -16.73 9.17
CA ILE A 83 -0.04 -15.57 8.36
C ILE A 83 1.23 -14.94 7.79
N PHE A 84 1.24 -14.71 6.47
CA PHE A 84 2.20 -13.85 5.81
C PHE A 84 1.50 -12.59 5.30
N TRP A 85 1.79 -11.47 5.94
CA TRP A 85 1.34 -10.15 5.53
C TRP A 85 2.49 -9.38 4.88
N ASN A 86 2.43 -9.20 3.57
CA ASN A 86 3.39 -8.38 2.85
C ASN A 86 2.74 -7.07 2.40
N HIS A 87 3.46 -5.95 2.55
CA HIS A 87 2.98 -4.66 2.06
C HIS A 87 2.97 -4.62 0.53
N GLU A 88 4.08 -4.96 -0.11
CA GLU A 88 4.18 -5.04 -1.56
C GLU A 88 3.66 -6.36 -2.13
N TYR A 89 3.45 -6.40 -3.44
CA TYR A 89 3.06 -7.61 -4.15
C TYR A 89 4.18 -8.68 -4.07
N PRO A 90 3.94 -9.85 -3.43
CA PRO A 90 5.02 -10.77 -3.04
C PRO A 90 5.45 -11.73 -4.16
N PHE A 91 4.74 -11.79 -5.28
CA PHE A 91 4.98 -12.81 -6.31
C PHE A 91 6.10 -12.46 -7.32
N THR A 92 6.64 -11.24 -7.26
CA THR A 92 7.70 -10.78 -8.19
C THR A 92 9.09 -10.68 -7.55
N ASN A 93 9.18 -10.49 -6.24
CA ASN A 93 10.47 -10.42 -5.53
C ASN A 93 10.93 -11.83 -5.12
N SER A 94 12.20 -12.15 -5.33
CA SER A 94 12.74 -13.49 -5.11
C SER A 94 12.62 -13.99 -3.67
N GLU A 95 12.85 -13.12 -2.67
CA GLU A 95 12.79 -13.48 -1.25
C GLU A 95 11.35 -13.78 -0.82
N THR A 96 10.39 -12.94 -1.20
CA THR A 96 8.98 -13.13 -0.87
C THR A 96 8.35 -14.25 -1.69
N LYS A 97 8.78 -14.44 -2.95
CA LYS A 97 8.21 -15.43 -3.87
C LYS A 97 8.38 -16.86 -3.33
N LEU A 98 9.49 -17.15 -2.66
CA LEU A 98 9.74 -18.45 -2.03
C LEU A 98 8.69 -18.77 -0.95
N LEU A 99 8.19 -17.75 -0.23
CA LEU A 99 7.19 -17.92 0.84
C LEU A 99 5.77 -18.11 0.31
N VAL A 100 5.48 -17.73 -0.95
CA VAL A 100 4.11 -17.70 -1.50
C VAL A 100 3.87 -18.66 -2.66
N THR A 101 4.91 -19.34 -3.17
CA THR A 101 4.76 -20.23 -4.34
C THR A 101 4.08 -21.55 -4.00
N ASN A 102 4.28 -22.08 -2.79
CA ASN A 102 3.67 -23.33 -2.35
C ASN A 102 3.35 -23.28 -0.84
N PRO A 103 2.39 -22.44 -0.42
CA PRO A 103 2.00 -22.36 0.98
C PRO A 103 1.33 -23.66 1.41
N LYS A 104 1.51 -24.03 2.68
CA LYS A 104 0.75 -25.12 3.29
C LYS A 104 -0.72 -24.72 3.43
N GLU A 105 -1.63 -25.69 3.54
CA GLU A 105 -3.09 -25.44 3.52
C GLU A 105 -3.58 -24.43 4.58
N TYR A 106 -2.94 -24.43 5.76
CA TYR A 106 -3.25 -23.52 6.86
C TYR A 106 -2.65 -22.12 6.69
N GLN A 107 -1.63 -21.96 5.85
CA GLN A 107 -0.96 -20.68 5.66
C GLN A 107 -1.84 -19.72 4.85
N LYS A 108 -1.97 -18.48 5.33
CA LYS A 108 -2.71 -17.43 4.64
C LYS A 108 -1.80 -16.29 4.26
N ILE A 109 -2.03 -15.75 3.07
CA ILE A 109 -1.26 -14.67 2.46
C ILE A 109 -2.25 -13.56 2.08
N ASN A 110 -1.92 -12.30 2.37
CA ASN A 110 -2.82 -11.16 2.13
C ASN A 110 -2.87 -10.68 0.66
N HIS A 111 -2.28 -11.44 -0.27
CA HIS A 111 -2.26 -11.13 -1.71
C HIS A 111 -2.68 -12.35 -2.52
N ILE A 112 -3.37 -12.10 -3.63
CA ILE A 112 -3.79 -13.11 -4.60
C ILE A 112 -2.89 -13.02 -5.84
N PRO A 113 -2.36 -14.13 -6.37
CA PRO A 113 -1.62 -14.12 -7.63
C PRO A 113 -2.45 -13.49 -8.76
N GLY A 114 -1.86 -12.59 -9.51
CA GLY A 114 -2.52 -11.86 -10.60
C GLY A 114 -3.35 -10.66 -10.17
N SER A 115 -3.41 -10.33 -8.87
CA SER A 115 -4.17 -9.16 -8.39
C SER A 115 -3.71 -7.82 -9.00
N GLY A 116 -2.45 -7.77 -9.46
CA GLY A 116 -1.92 -6.64 -10.23
C GLY A 116 -2.72 -6.27 -11.48
N PHE A 117 -3.42 -7.22 -12.11
CA PHE A 117 -4.20 -6.96 -13.34
C PHE A 117 -5.41 -6.07 -13.11
N TYR A 118 -6.03 -6.10 -11.92
CA TYR A 118 -7.17 -5.23 -11.60
C TYR A 118 -6.81 -4.08 -10.65
N THR A 119 -5.65 -4.12 -9.99
CA THR A 119 -5.15 -3.02 -9.15
C THR A 119 -4.24 -2.03 -9.90
N SER A 120 -3.66 -2.44 -11.04
CA SER A 120 -2.92 -1.52 -11.92
C SER A 120 -3.88 -0.61 -12.69
N LYS A 121 -3.65 0.70 -12.60
CA LYS A 121 -4.45 1.71 -13.31
C LYS A 121 -4.49 1.49 -14.82
N VAL A 122 -3.36 1.14 -15.41
CA VAL A 122 -3.27 0.91 -16.86
C VAL A 122 -4.07 -0.33 -17.21
N ALA A 123 -3.79 -1.44 -16.54
CA ALA A 123 -4.45 -2.71 -16.83
C ALA A 123 -5.96 -2.60 -16.65
N LEU A 124 -6.44 -1.94 -15.58
CA LEU A 124 -7.86 -1.73 -15.34
C LEU A 124 -8.49 -0.80 -16.38
N ALA A 125 -7.86 0.35 -16.66
CA ALA A 125 -8.42 1.33 -17.61
C ALA A 125 -8.49 0.78 -19.04
N THR A 126 -7.55 -0.10 -19.43
CA THR A 126 -7.51 -0.68 -20.76
C THR A 126 -8.06 -2.11 -20.84
N ALA A 127 -8.69 -2.62 -19.78
CA ALA A 127 -9.30 -3.95 -19.76
C ALA A 127 -10.58 -4.06 -20.62
N ASN A 128 -10.97 -2.99 -21.32
CA ASN A 128 -12.18 -2.89 -22.14
C ASN A 128 -13.45 -3.32 -21.38
N LEU A 129 -13.58 -2.86 -20.13
CA LEU A 129 -14.74 -3.14 -19.30
C LEU A 129 -15.95 -2.32 -19.77
N SER A 130 -17.09 -2.99 -19.94
CA SER A 130 -18.30 -2.40 -20.50
C SER A 130 -19.08 -1.50 -19.53
N PHE A 131 -18.78 -1.57 -18.23
CA PHE A 131 -19.52 -0.86 -17.19
C PHE A 131 -18.59 -0.26 -16.13
N GLY A 132 -18.90 0.96 -15.68
CA GLY A 132 -18.25 1.60 -14.53
C GLY A 132 -16.84 2.15 -14.76
N VAL A 133 -16.21 1.90 -15.92
CA VAL A 133 -14.87 2.40 -16.26
C VAL A 133 -14.95 3.30 -17.49
N PRO A 134 -14.55 4.58 -17.41
CA PRO A 134 -14.49 5.43 -18.58
C PRO A 134 -13.49 4.90 -19.61
N LEU A 135 -13.90 4.93 -20.88
CA LEU A 135 -13.09 4.51 -22.04
C LEU A 135 -11.68 5.11 -21.96
N ALA A 136 -10.68 4.27 -22.14
CA ALA A 136 -9.28 4.67 -22.10
C ALA A 136 -8.43 3.91 -23.13
N PHE A 137 -7.32 4.54 -23.49
CA PHE A 137 -6.36 4.05 -24.48
C PHE A 137 -4.95 4.17 -23.90
N ALA A 138 -4.20 3.07 -23.85
CA ALA A 138 -2.79 3.07 -23.47
C ALA A 138 -1.91 3.54 -24.63
N LEU A 139 -1.05 4.52 -24.39
CA LEU A 139 -0.08 4.99 -25.37
C LEU A 139 1.30 4.36 -25.13
N PRO A 140 2.04 4.03 -26.21
CA PRO A 140 1.71 4.25 -27.62
C PRO A 140 0.83 3.14 -28.25
N LYS A 141 0.59 2.03 -27.53
CA LYS A 141 0.00 0.80 -28.08
C LYS A 141 -1.34 1.00 -28.79
N GLN A 142 -2.19 1.88 -28.26
CA GLN A 142 -3.56 2.11 -28.70
C GLN A 142 -3.74 3.50 -29.35
N LYS A 143 -2.65 4.09 -29.85
CA LYS A 143 -2.68 5.44 -30.44
C LYS A 143 -3.63 5.53 -31.64
N SER A 144 -3.55 4.58 -32.57
CA SER A 144 -4.38 4.61 -33.78
C SER A 144 -5.87 4.44 -33.47
N GLU A 145 -6.20 3.59 -32.49
CA GLU A 145 -7.57 3.38 -32.00
C GLU A 145 -8.12 4.67 -31.37
N PHE A 146 -7.29 5.34 -30.57
CA PHE A 146 -7.61 6.63 -29.97
C PHE A 146 -7.85 7.70 -31.05
N GLU A 147 -6.97 7.82 -32.04
CA GLU A 147 -7.08 8.83 -33.11
C GLU A 147 -8.33 8.62 -33.98
N ALA A 148 -8.68 7.37 -34.27
CA ALA A 148 -9.93 7.03 -34.97
C ALA A 148 -11.16 7.46 -34.15
N TYR A 149 -11.21 7.07 -32.87
CA TYR A 149 -12.33 7.44 -31.99
C TYR A 149 -12.45 8.96 -31.80
N ALA A 150 -11.32 9.65 -31.58
CA ALA A 150 -11.32 11.09 -31.36
C ALA A 150 -11.73 11.90 -32.61
N LYS A 151 -11.52 11.35 -33.82
CA LYS A 151 -11.99 11.96 -35.07
C LYS A 151 -13.52 11.93 -35.17
N GLU A 152 -14.15 10.87 -34.67
CA GLU A 152 -15.61 10.70 -34.65
C GLU A 152 -16.28 11.48 -33.49
N HIS A 153 -15.51 11.80 -32.44
CA HIS A 153 -15.98 12.48 -31.22
C HIS A 153 -15.14 13.71 -30.85
N PRO A 154 -15.05 14.75 -31.71
CA PRO A 154 -14.15 15.89 -31.54
C PRO A 154 -14.43 16.76 -30.30
N GLU A 155 -15.64 16.72 -29.77
CA GLU A 155 -16.10 17.45 -28.59
C GLU A 155 -15.67 16.79 -27.26
N THR A 156 -15.24 15.52 -27.30
CA THR A 156 -14.89 14.79 -26.08
C THR A 156 -13.68 15.42 -25.39
N ARG A 157 -13.80 15.69 -24.09
CA ARG A 157 -12.67 16.05 -23.24
C ARG A 157 -11.95 14.81 -22.72
N TRP A 158 -10.64 14.92 -22.61
CA TRP A 158 -9.77 13.81 -22.27
C TRP A 158 -8.90 14.15 -21.06
N VAL A 159 -8.55 13.11 -20.32
CA VAL A 159 -7.57 13.18 -19.24
C VAL A 159 -6.35 12.37 -19.67
N GLN A 160 -5.18 13.01 -19.75
CA GLN A 160 -3.90 12.30 -19.93
C GLN A 160 -3.24 12.08 -18.58
N LYS A 161 -2.89 10.83 -18.28
CA LYS A 161 -2.29 10.41 -17.00
C LYS A 161 -0.99 9.68 -17.28
N SER A 162 0.05 10.00 -16.51
CA SER A 162 1.28 9.21 -16.49
C SER A 162 1.12 8.01 -15.55
N ASN A 163 1.87 6.95 -15.82
CA ASN A 163 1.93 5.79 -14.93
C ASN A 163 2.62 6.12 -13.59
N ALA A 164 3.39 7.22 -13.53
CA ALA A 164 4.17 7.67 -12.38
C ALA A 164 3.47 8.72 -11.48
N HIS A 165 2.12 8.77 -11.49
CA HIS A 165 1.28 9.50 -10.53
C HIS A 165 1.38 11.04 -10.48
N ARG A 166 2.10 11.69 -11.39
CA ARG A 166 2.13 13.18 -11.45
C ARG A 166 1.88 13.65 -12.88
N ASN A 167 1.14 14.76 -13.00
CA ASN A 167 0.65 15.40 -14.23
C ASN A 167 -0.67 14.82 -14.80
N ILE A 168 -1.77 15.11 -14.11
CA ILE A 168 -3.12 14.92 -14.67
C ILE A 168 -3.54 16.24 -15.32
N LYS A 169 -3.85 16.19 -16.62
CA LYS A 169 -4.38 17.36 -17.35
C LYS A 169 -5.68 16.98 -18.04
N VAL A 170 -6.67 17.86 -17.96
CA VAL A 170 -7.90 17.77 -18.75
C VAL A 170 -7.70 18.63 -20.00
N LEU A 171 -7.71 18.01 -21.17
CA LEU A 171 -7.35 18.67 -22.43
C LEU A 171 -8.31 18.24 -23.56
N PRO A 172 -8.60 19.14 -24.52
CA PRO A 172 -9.19 18.75 -25.79
C PRO A 172 -8.16 18.01 -26.66
N ILE A 173 -8.63 17.29 -27.68
CA ILE A 173 -7.78 16.49 -28.58
C ILE A 173 -6.58 17.25 -29.14
N LYS A 174 -6.78 18.51 -29.57
CA LYS A 174 -5.74 19.36 -30.18
C LYS A 174 -4.57 19.70 -29.26
N GLN A 175 -4.74 19.54 -27.95
CA GLN A 175 -3.74 19.88 -26.93
C GLN A 175 -3.12 18.64 -26.28
N LEU A 176 -3.58 17.44 -26.64
CA LEU A 176 -3.04 16.20 -26.13
C LEU A 176 -1.70 15.88 -26.79
N ASP A 177 -0.74 15.45 -25.98
CA ASP A 177 0.53 14.96 -26.46
C ASP A 177 0.48 13.44 -26.61
N THR A 178 0.14 12.98 -27.81
CA THR A 178 0.04 11.55 -28.15
C THR A 178 1.41 10.91 -28.45
N SER A 179 2.50 11.69 -28.37
CA SER A 179 3.86 11.18 -28.58
C SER A 179 4.49 10.60 -27.31
N LYS A 180 3.90 10.88 -26.14
CA LYS A 180 4.41 10.39 -24.85
C LYS A 180 4.23 8.89 -24.67
N SER A 181 5.32 8.19 -24.40
CA SER A 181 5.30 6.82 -23.89
C SER A 181 4.85 6.77 -22.43
N ASP A 182 4.40 5.60 -21.98
CA ASP A 182 4.00 5.32 -20.59
C ASP A 182 2.91 6.25 -20.02
N THR A 183 2.01 6.67 -20.90
CA THR A 183 0.80 7.41 -20.53
C THR A 183 -0.44 6.67 -21.03
N PHE A 184 -1.57 6.97 -20.43
CA PHE A 184 -2.86 6.59 -20.98
C PHE A 184 -3.79 7.79 -21.03
N ILE A 185 -4.66 7.78 -22.01
CA ILE A 185 -5.68 8.80 -22.23
C ILE A 185 -7.02 8.19 -21.87
N GLN A 186 -7.83 8.91 -21.09
CA GLN A 186 -9.13 8.45 -20.62
C GLN A 186 -10.19 9.53 -20.84
N LYS A 187 -11.40 9.13 -21.24
CA LYS A 187 -12.54 10.05 -21.39
C LYS A 187 -12.82 10.76 -20.06
N PHE A 188 -12.95 12.08 -20.09
CA PHE A 188 -13.29 12.87 -18.91
C PHE A 188 -14.77 12.68 -18.55
N VAL A 189 -15.08 12.55 -17.26
CA VAL A 189 -16.47 12.46 -16.78
C VAL A 189 -16.98 13.88 -16.56
N GLU A 190 -17.81 14.35 -17.50
CA GLU A 190 -18.21 15.77 -17.54
C GLU A 190 -19.33 16.13 -16.57
N ASN A 191 -20.19 15.17 -16.25
CA ASN A 191 -21.37 15.34 -15.39
C ASN A 191 -21.25 14.43 -14.15
N PRO A 192 -20.29 14.69 -13.24
CA PRO A 192 -20.23 13.96 -11.99
C PRO A 192 -21.44 14.31 -11.11
N LEU A 193 -21.81 13.40 -10.22
CA LEU A 193 -22.69 13.75 -9.11
C LEU A 193 -21.98 14.77 -8.22
N LEU A 194 -22.61 15.91 -7.99
CA LEU A 194 -22.10 16.96 -7.11
C LEU A 194 -22.81 16.91 -5.77
N ILE A 195 -22.06 16.93 -4.67
CA ILE A 195 -22.55 17.08 -3.29
C ILE A 195 -22.09 18.46 -2.82
N ASP A 196 -23.05 19.33 -2.47
CA ASP A 196 -22.79 20.75 -2.14
C ASP A 196 -22.02 21.51 -3.24
N GLY A 197 -22.26 21.14 -4.50
CA GLY A 197 -21.59 21.73 -5.66
C GLY A 197 -20.14 21.25 -5.88
N LYS A 198 -19.73 20.15 -5.26
CA LYS A 198 -18.39 19.55 -5.36
C LYS A 198 -18.41 18.07 -5.69
#